data_AF-A0A7V0JR51-F1
#
_entry.id   AF-A0A7V0JR51-F1
#
_cell.length_a   1.000
_cell.length_b   1.000
_cell.length_c   1.000
_cell.angle_alpha   90.00
_cell.angle_beta   90.00
_cell.angle_gamma   90.00
#
_symmetry.space_group_name_H-M   'P 1'
#
loop_
_entity.id
_entity.type
_entity.pdbx_description
1 polymer ?
#
loop_
_entity_poly.entity_id
_entity_poly.type
_entity_poly.pdbx_seq_one_letter_code
_entity_poly.pdbx_strand_id
1 'polypeptide(L)'
;MISYRILHSIVCAALLSGLTFLSDGDTLKKDVLDPERVNIRSKTGEFKGYMKKDALMEDRINIYDKNGNQKGWLEKDVLDPDTWKFREK
;
A
#
# COMPACT_ATOMS: atom_id res chain seq x y z
N MET A 1 -17.31 2.38 -0.99
CA MET A 1 -16.72 3.00 0.22
C MET A 1 -15.57 2.11 0.70
N ILE A 2 -14.32 2.54 0.54
CA ILE A 2 -13.16 1.83 1.13
C ILE A 2 -13.28 2.08 2.63
N SER A 3 -13.71 1.06 3.37
CA SER A 3 -13.97 1.14 4.80
C SER A 3 -12.67 1.50 5.55
N TYR A 4 -12.76 2.32 6.60
CA TYR A 4 -11.65 2.74 7.48
C TYR A 4 -10.82 1.56 8.01
N ARG A 5 -11.36 0.34 7.97
CA ARG A 5 -10.69 -0.92 8.32
C ARG A 5 -9.53 -1.26 7.38
N ILE A 6 -9.66 -0.98 6.07
CA ILE A 6 -8.60 -1.27 5.08
C ILE A 6 -7.38 -0.36 5.30
N LEU A 7 -7.61 0.90 5.69
CA LEU A 7 -6.52 1.85 5.97
C LEU A 7 -5.72 1.45 7.23
N HIS A 8 -6.40 0.93 8.27
CA HIS A 8 -5.74 0.42 9.48
C HIS A 8 -4.91 -0.84 9.19
N SER A 9 -5.43 -1.79 8.40
CA SER A 9 -4.73 -3.04 8.11
C SER A 9 -3.51 -2.89 7.18
N ILE A 10 -3.52 -1.90 6.27
CA ILE A 10 -2.38 -1.61 5.37
C ILE A 10 -1.16 -1.09 6.16
N VAL A 11 -1.37 -0.36 7.26
CA VAL A 11 -0.29 0.21 8.08
C VAL A 11 0.51 -0.88 8.81
N CYS A 12 -0.11 -2.02 9.16
CA CYS A 12 0.57 -3.11 9.87
C CYS A 12 1.53 -3.93 9.00
N ALA A 13 1.34 -3.99 7.68
CA ALA A 13 2.11 -4.87 6.80
C ALA A 13 3.50 -4.34 6.40
N ALA A 14 3.79 -3.06 6.66
CA ALA A 14 4.97 -2.38 6.13
C ALA A 14 6.25 -2.58 6.96
N LEU A 15 6.20 -3.28 8.09
CA LEU A 15 7.28 -3.27 9.09
C LEU A 15 8.34 -4.37 8.96
N LEU A 16 8.25 -5.33 8.02
CA LEU A 16 9.05 -6.56 8.12
C LEU A 16 9.77 -7.09 6.88
N SER A 17 10.00 -6.31 5.83
CA SER A 17 10.83 -6.79 4.71
C SER A 17 11.67 -5.68 4.10
N GLY A 18 12.95 -5.61 4.50
CA GLY A 18 14.16 -5.29 3.72
C GLY A 18 14.27 -4.04 2.82
N LEU A 19 13.17 -3.40 2.47
CA LEU A 19 13.06 -2.27 1.56
C LEU A 19 12.02 -1.36 2.20
N THR A 20 12.47 -0.34 2.94
CA THR A 20 11.60 0.60 3.68
C THR A 20 10.87 1.53 2.71
N PHE A 21 9.99 0.97 1.89
CA PHE A 21 9.16 1.73 0.97
C PHE A 21 8.29 2.73 1.73
N LEU A 22 7.84 2.34 2.92
CA LEU A 22 7.25 3.23 3.92
C LEU A 22 8.25 3.51 5.05
N SER A 23 8.23 4.75 5.50
CA SER A 23 9.07 5.27 6.58
C SER A 23 8.17 5.91 7.64
N ASP A 24 8.68 6.02 8.88
CA ASP A 24 7.96 6.74 9.93
C ASP A 24 7.65 8.19 9.52
N GLY A 25 6.42 8.62 9.78
CA GLY A 25 5.88 9.90 9.35
C GLY A 25 5.42 9.99 7.88
N ASP A 26 5.56 8.92 7.08
CA ASP A 26 4.94 8.88 5.76
C ASP A 26 3.41 8.92 5.87
N THR A 27 2.77 9.54 4.88
CA THR A 27 1.33 9.73 4.84
C THR A 27 0.71 8.95 3.69
N LEU A 28 -0.44 8.35 3.97
CA LEU A 28 -1.28 7.66 3.00
C LEU A 28 -2.51 8.52 2.71
N LYS A 29 -2.66 8.99 1.47
CA LYS A 29 -3.79 9.84 1.07
C LYS A 29 -4.42 9.30 -0.20
N LYS A 30 -5.75 9.17 -0.18
CA LYS A 30 -6.51 8.82 -1.39
C LYS A 30 -6.19 9.83 -2.51
N ASP A 31 -5.90 9.33 -3.69
CA ASP A 31 -5.66 10.18 -4.86
C ASP A 31 -6.98 10.83 -5.28
N VAL A 32 -6.90 12.11 -5.66
CA VAL A 32 -8.05 12.95 -6.01
C VAL A 32 -8.51 12.67 -7.44
N LEU A 33 -7.58 12.31 -8.32
CA LEU A 33 -7.79 12.06 -9.75
C LEU A 33 -8.05 10.57 -10.05
N ASP A 34 -7.42 9.66 -9.30
CA ASP A 34 -7.68 8.22 -9.40
C ASP A 34 -8.20 7.68 -8.04
N PRO A 35 -9.52 7.53 -7.85
CA PRO A 35 -10.09 7.13 -6.57
C PRO A 35 -9.72 5.69 -6.15
N GLU A 36 -9.10 4.90 -7.02
CA GLU A 36 -8.59 3.56 -6.70
C GLU A 36 -7.15 3.59 -6.19
N ARG A 37 -6.49 4.75 -6.28
CA ARG A 37 -5.12 4.94 -5.80
C ARG A 37 -5.08 5.55 -4.40
N VAL A 38 -4.12 5.07 -3.63
CA VAL A 38 -3.69 5.70 -2.38
C VAL A 38 -2.24 6.13 -2.56
N ASN A 39 -2.02 7.43 -2.59
CA ASN A 39 -0.70 8.03 -2.70
C ASN A 39 0.05 7.91 -1.40
N ILE A 40 1.34 7.62 -1.53
CA ILE A 40 2.31 7.59 -0.44
C ILE A 40 3.16 8.83 -0.57
N ARG A 41 3.15 9.65 0.48
CA ARG A 41 4.00 10.83 0.57
C ARG A 41 4.92 10.73 1.76
N SER A 42 6.15 11.22 1.61
CA SER A 42 7.07 11.32 2.72
C SER A 42 6.52 12.24 3.82
N LYS A 43 7.13 12.21 5.00
CA LYS A 43 6.88 13.21 6.06
C LYS A 43 7.07 14.66 5.62
N THR A 44 7.92 14.90 4.60
CA THR A 44 8.16 16.23 4.01
C THR A 44 7.17 16.57 2.90
N GLY A 45 6.24 15.67 2.55
CA GLY A 45 5.22 15.85 1.53
C GLY A 45 5.62 15.40 0.13
N GLU A 46 6.84 14.88 -0.06
CA GLU A 46 7.32 14.39 -1.35
C GLU A 46 6.59 13.13 -1.79
N PHE A 47 6.29 13.01 -3.09
CA PHE A 47 5.63 11.83 -3.62
C PHE A 47 6.60 10.65 -3.75
N LYS A 48 6.36 9.56 -3.00
CA LYS A 48 7.18 8.34 -3.02
C LYS A 48 6.65 7.28 -3.98
N GLY A 49 5.33 7.26 -4.20
CA GLY A 49 4.66 6.29 -5.02
C GLY A 49 3.19 6.13 -4.64
N TYR A 50 2.57 5.03 -5.03
CA TYR A 50 1.16 4.79 -4.79
C TYR A 50 0.83 3.31 -4.65
N MET A 51 -0.29 3.04 -3.99
CA MET A 51 -0.90 1.72 -3.90
C MET A 51 -2.17 1.71 -4.72
N LYS A 52 -2.46 0.57 -5.37
CA LYS A 52 -3.70 0.37 -6.12
C LYS A 52 -4.18 -1.06 -5.95
N LYS A 53 -5.49 -1.27 -5.79
CA LYS A 53 -6.09 -2.60 -5.76
C LYS A 53 -5.74 -3.34 -7.06
N ASP A 54 -5.36 -4.60 -6.96
CA ASP A 54 -5.12 -5.42 -8.15
C ASP A 54 -6.43 -5.63 -8.92
N ALA A 55 -6.35 -5.60 -10.24
CA ALA A 55 -7.53 -5.69 -11.11
C ALA A 55 -8.05 -7.13 -11.27
N LEU A 56 -7.19 -8.13 -11.06
CA LEU A 56 -7.51 -9.54 -11.23
C LEU A 56 -7.68 -10.26 -9.89
N MET A 57 -7.04 -9.75 -8.83
CA MET A 57 -7.02 -10.39 -7.52
C MET A 57 -7.54 -9.45 -6.44
N GLU A 58 -8.75 -9.71 -5.95
CA GLU A 58 -9.41 -8.77 -5.03
C GLU A 58 -8.71 -8.62 -3.67
N ASP A 59 -7.98 -9.65 -3.25
CA ASP A 59 -7.23 -9.66 -1.99
C ASP A 59 -5.77 -9.20 -2.15
N ARG A 60 -5.46 -8.54 -3.27
CA ARG A 60 -4.14 -7.96 -3.54
C ARG A 60 -4.18 -6.46 -3.73
N ILE A 61 -3.15 -5.80 -3.19
CA ILE A 61 -2.90 -4.37 -3.37
C ILE A 61 -1.49 -4.21 -3.91
N ASN A 62 -1.36 -3.78 -5.15
CA ASN A 62 -0.07 -3.53 -5.78
C ASN A 62 0.54 -2.22 -5.27
N ILE A 63 1.85 -2.23 -5.08
CA ILE A 63 2.64 -1.09 -4.61
C ILE A 63 3.57 -0.66 -5.74
N TYR A 64 3.52 0.62 -6.10
CA TYR A 64 4.29 1.22 -7.18
C TYR A 64 5.14 2.37 -6.66
N ASP A 65 6.37 2.50 -7.18
CA ASP A 65 7.19 3.68 -6.95
C ASP A 65 6.68 4.92 -7.69
N LYS A 66 7.28 6.06 -7.42
CA LYS A 66 6.94 7.34 -8.07
C LYS A 66 7.05 7.33 -9.61
N ASN A 67 7.79 6.39 -10.18
CA ASN A 67 7.96 6.23 -11.62
C ASN A 67 6.94 5.24 -12.22
N GLY A 68 6.06 4.65 -11.40
CA GLY A 68 5.08 3.66 -11.82
C GLY A 68 5.62 2.23 -11.91
N ASN A 69 6.84 1.96 -11.39
CA ASN A 69 7.35 0.58 -11.35
C ASN A 69 6.77 -0.13 -10.13
N GLN A 70 6.19 -1.32 -10.34
CA GLN A 70 5.72 -2.16 -9.24
C GLN A 70 6.90 -2.67 -8.42
N LYS A 71 6.86 -2.41 -7.10
CA LYS A 71 7.86 -2.88 -6.12
C LYS A 71 7.42 -4.15 -5.40
N GLY A 72 6.13 -4.44 -5.42
CA GLY A 72 5.57 -5.59 -4.73
C GLY A 72 4.05 -5.50 -4.64
N TRP A 73 3.48 -6.32 -3.77
CA TRP A 73 2.07 -6.29 -3.43
C TRP A 73 1.84 -6.68 -1.97
N LEU A 74 0.73 -6.20 -1.40
CA LEU A 74 0.15 -6.73 -0.17
C LEU A 74 -0.84 -7.82 -0.54
N GLU A 75 -0.80 -8.93 0.17
CA GLU A 75 -1.75 -10.04 0.05
C GLU A 75 -2.27 -10.39 1.44
N LYS A 76 -3.58 -10.63 1.58
CA LYS A 76 -4.14 -11.08 2.85
C LYS A 76 -3.60 -12.46 3.23
N ASP A 77 -3.35 -12.66 4.52
CA ASP A 77 -3.10 -13.98 5.04
C ASP A 77 -4.40 -14.82 4.99
N VAL A 78 -4.28 -16.05 4.50
CA VAL A 78 -5.41 -16.99 4.36
C VAL A 78 -5.89 -17.47 5.72
N LEU A 79 -4.97 -17.62 6.69
CA LEU A 79 -5.25 -18.10 8.04
C LEU A 79 -5.63 -16.96 8.99
N ASP A 80 -5.20 -15.73 8.67
CA ASP A 80 -5.52 -14.53 9.43
C ASP A 80 -5.92 -13.35 8.50
N PRO A 81 -7.20 -13.27 8.09
CA PRO A 81 -7.68 -12.28 7.12
C PRO A 81 -7.52 -10.81 7.54
N ASP A 82 -7.26 -10.54 8.82
CA ASP A 82 -6.96 -9.19 9.32
C ASP A 82 -5.49 -8.81 9.12
N THR A 83 -4.63 -9.79 8.81
CA THR A 83 -3.22 -9.62 8.51
C THR A 83 -2.96 -9.52 7.02
N TRP A 84 -2.16 -8.52 6.63
CA TRP A 84 -1.66 -8.35 5.27
C TRP A 84 -0.15 -8.62 5.25
N LYS A 85 0.31 -9.34 4.23
CA LYS A 85 1.70 -9.69 4.02
C LYS A 85 2.23 -8.96 2.79
N PHE A 86 3.35 -8.25 2.97
CA PHE A 86 4.08 -7.72 1.83
C PHE A 86 4.84 -8.83 1.11
N ARG A 87 4.81 -8.76 -0.22
CA ARG A 87 5.59 -9.58 -1.14
C ARG A 87 6.35 -8.66 -2.07
N GLU A 88 7.66 -8.86 -2.17
CA GLU A 88 8.48 -8.19 -3.17
C GLU A 88 8.21 -8.79 -4.56
N LYS A 89 8.38 -7.98 -5.60
CA LYS A 89 8.24 -8.40 -7.00
C LYS A 89 9.41 -9.25 -7.47
#